data_AF-A0A1A8G951-F1
#
_entry.id   AF-A0A1A8G951-F1
#
_cell.length_a   1.000
_cell.length_b   1.000
_cell.length_c   1.000
_cell.angle_alpha   90.00
_cell.angle_beta   90.00
_cell.angle_gamma   90.00
#
_symmetry.space_group_name_H-M   'P 1'
#
loop_
_entity.id
_entity.type
_entity.pdbx_description
1 polymer ?
#
loop_
_entity_poly.entity_id
_entity_poly.type
_entity_poly.pdbx_seq_one_letter_code
_entity_poly.pdbx_strand_id
1 'polypeptide(L)'
;MAHWFHRNPLKATAPVSFNFYGVAGSPAANKICNDLRTTRARLLDLFTDVTCSPEIMKNAADAYFSLLQCFISSLDGTTQENKMRFIQNFKWTDTLQGNVPSAQQDALFELASMAFNVALWNTKFASRLAGKENITEAEAKDVHRSLKVAAGIFKTLKEVHVPRLITPAEKGRDLEPRVTDAYIIQCQAEAQEVTIARAIELKHNAALIAALAFETANFYLRADHTLNTLEPECSSKWRKYLQLKQHFYMAYAYCYHGQTLLSGDKCGEAIRSLQEAEKCYSRAEALCKDYRQTKGPGSTAKPSEQLFFLKLGSLIKNTLEKCQRENGFIYFHKVPAEAPQLELKASYGLAEPVPFELPPLSQQCTAEVYATFDLTKGAKNDKAKPKEEEVKPVKEPDLKPQQDTGCILS
;
A
#
# COMPACT_ATOMS: atom_id res chain seq x y z
N MET A 1 -1.31 13.20 -14.97
CA MET A 1 -1.37 14.07 -13.77
C MET A 1 -0.43 13.50 -12.74
N ALA A 2 0.40 14.31 -12.07
CA ALA A 2 1.21 13.82 -10.96
C ALA A 2 0.29 13.54 -9.75
N HIS A 3 0.58 12.48 -9.00
CA HIS A 3 -0.15 12.12 -7.78
C HIS A 3 0.82 12.11 -6.59
N TRP A 4 0.29 12.38 -5.41
CA TRP A 4 1.01 12.23 -4.16
C TRP A 4 0.36 11.17 -3.29
N PHE A 5 1.18 10.24 -2.81
CA PHE A 5 0.76 9.16 -1.94
C PHE A 5 1.65 9.08 -0.70
N HIS A 6 1.04 9.13 0.48
CA HIS A 6 1.73 8.91 1.74
C HIS A 6 2.26 7.47 1.82
N ARG A 7 3.47 7.31 2.37
CA ARG A 7 4.09 6.00 2.59
C ARG A 7 4.63 5.92 4.01
N ASN A 8 4.18 4.91 4.73
CA ASN A 8 4.85 4.45 5.95
C ASN A 8 6.21 3.81 5.58
N PRO A 9 7.15 3.69 6.53
CA PRO A 9 8.46 3.09 6.27
C PRO A 9 8.36 1.61 5.88
N LEU A 10 9.35 1.12 5.13
CA LEU A 10 9.59 -0.31 4.94
C LEU A 10 9.86 -1.00 6.27
N LYS A 11 9.51 -2.29 6.35
CA LYS A 11 9.86 -3.14 7.49
C LYS A 11 11.35 -3.47 7.42
N ALA A 12 12.00 -3.46 8.57
CA ALA A 12 13.36 -3.92 8.76
C ALA A 12 13.37 -5.29 9.44
N THR A 13 14.42 -6.08 9.23
CA THR A 13 14.55 -7.41 9.81
C THR A 13 15.96 -7.68 10.31
N ALA A 14 16.08 -8.57 11.30
CA ALA A 14 17.38 -9.09 11.70
C ALA A 14 18.01 -9.93 10.56
N PRO A 15 19.35 -9.93 10.42
CA PRO A 15 20.04 -10.88 9.55
C PRO A 15 19.75 -12.33 9.98
N VAL A 16 19.64 -13.22 9.00
CA VAL A 16 19.42 -14.66 9.24
C VAL A 16 20.45 -15.44 8.44
N SER A 17 21.28 -16.23 9.14
CA SER A 17 22.36 -17.00 8.53
C SER A 17 21.89 -18.31 7.90
N PHE A 18 20.73 -18.83 8.32
CA PHE A 18 20.23 -20.18 8.01
C PHE A 18 21.27 -21.28 8.30
N ASN A 19 22.18 -21.06 9.25
CA ASN A 19 23.15 -22.07 9.67
C ASN A 19 22.56 -22.94 10.78
N PHE A 20 22.09 -24.14 10.43
CA PHE A 20 21.50 -25.08 11.39
C PHE A 20 22.49 -26.14 11.91
N TYR A 21 23.79 -25.94 11.70
CA TYR A 21 24.85 -26.82 12.19
C TYR A 21 24.58 -28.30 11.87
N GLY A 22 24.51 -29.17 12.89
CA GLY A 22 24.33 -30.60 12.73
C GLY A 22 22.95 -31.01 12.17
N VAL A 23 21.98 -30.10 12.11
CA VAL A 23 20.64 -30.39 11.58
C VAL A 23 20.68 -30.55 10.07
N ALA A 24 21.43 -29.73 9.35
CA ALA A 24 21.61 -29.84 7.89
C ALA A 24 22.79 -30.78 7.59
N GLY A 25 22.58 -32.10 7.70
CA GLY A 25 23.67 -33.08 7.63
C GLY A 25 24.18 -33.42 6.22
N SER A 26 23.41 -33.12 5.17
CA SER A 26 23.75 -33.48 3.79
C SER A 26 24.25 -32.28 2.96
N PRO A 27 25.04 -32.50 1.90
CA PRO A 27 25.42 -31.42 0.97
C PRO A 27 24.21 -30.71 0.35
N ALA A 28 23.12 -31.44 0.06
CA ALA A 28 21.90 -30.88 -0.49
C ALA A 28 21.14 -29.99 0.52
N ALA A 29 21.02 -30.43 1.77
CA ALA A 29 20.41 -29.62 2.83
C ALA A 29 21.21 -28.34 3.11
N ASN A 30 22.54 -28.44 3.13
CA ASN A 30 23.43 -27.28 3.26
C ASN A 30 23.30 -26.32 2.08
N LYS A 31 23.11 -26.84 0.86
CA LYS A 31 22.86 -26.02 -0.33
C LYS A 31 21.56 -25.21 -0.18
N ILE A 32 20.45 -25.82 0.24
CA ILE A 32 19.19 -25.11 0.50
C ILE A 32 19.39 -23.98 1.52
N CYS A 33 20.11 -24.24 2.61
CA CYS A 33 20.37 -23.23 3.64
C CYS A 33 21.20 -22.05 3.11
N ASN A 34 22.24 -22.33 2.32
CA ASN A 34 23.06 -21.32 1.68
C ASN A 34 22.27 -20.50 0.65
N ASP A 35 21.44 -21.16 -0.16
CA ASP A 35 20.59 -20.50 -1.16
C ASP A 35 19.52 -19.64 -0.48
N LEU A 36 18.91 -20.10 0.62
CA LEU A 36 17.99 -19.30 1.45
C LEU A 36 18.65 -18.02 1.96
N ARG A 37 19.86 -18.13 2.51
CA ARG A 37 20.62 -16.96 2.98
C ARG A 37 20.87 -15.96 1.84
N THR A 38 21.37 -16.45 0.70
CA THR A 38 21.74 -15.61 -0.45
C THR A 38 20.53 -14.95 -1.09
N THR A 39 19.45 -15.70 -1.33
CA THR A 39 18.22 -15.17 -1.93
C THR A 39 17.50 -14.20 -1.00
N ARG A 40 17.47 -14.46 0.32
CA ARG A 40 16.94 -13.51 1.30
C ARG A 40 17.71 -12.19 1.31
N ALA A 41 19.04 -12.26 1.36
CA ALA A 41 19.89 -11.07 1.34
C ALA A 41 19.68 -10.26 0.05
N ARG A 42 19.67 -10.95 -1.11
CA ARG A 42 19.41 -10.31 -2.40
C ARG A 42 18.05 -9.60 -2.45
N LEU A 43 16.99 -10.23 -1.94
CA LEU A 43 15.67 -9.64 -1.90
C LEU A 43 15.62 -8.40 -1.00
N LEU A 44 16.28 -8.46 0.16
CA LEU A 44 16.37 -7.33 1.08
C LEU A 44 17.11 -6.13 0.47
N ASP A 45 18.21 -6.37 -0.24
CA ASP A 45 18.98 -5.32 -0.91
C ASP A 45 18.15 -4.60 -1.99
N LEU A 46 17.26 -5.32 -2.67
CA LEU A 46 16.41 -4.77 -3.73
C LEU A 46 15.33 -3.81 -3.22
N PHE A 47 15.00 -3.83 -1.92
CA PHE A 47 13.97 -2.94 -1.39
C PHE A 47 14.37 -1.47 -1.43
N THR A 48 15.67 -1.17 -1.36
CA THR A 48 16.21 0.20 -1.40
C THR A 48 16.94 0.52 -2.71
N ASP A 49 17.08 -0.47 -3.60
CA ASP A 49 17.64 -0.28 -4.92
C ASP A 49 16.69 0.52 -5.82
N VAL A 50 17.09 1.75 -6.16
CA VAL A 50 16.31 2.64 -7.02
C VAL A 50 16.16 2.13 -8.46
N THR A 51 17.05 1.25 -8.91
CA THR A 51 17.02 0.65 -10.25
C THR A 51 16.13 -0.58 -10.33
N CYS A 52 15.64 -1.08 -9.20
CA CYS A 52 14.79 -2.26 -9.14
C CYS A 52 13.46 -2.01 -9.89
N SER A 53 13.14 -2.93 -10.81
CA SER A 53 11.88 -2.97 -11.56
C SER A 53 10.93 -4.03 -10.98
N PRO A 54 9.63 -3.99 -11.30
CA PRO A 54 8.67 -4.99 -10.82
C PRO A 54 9.06 -6.43 -11.22
N GLU A 55 9.69 -6.60 -12.37
CA GLU A 55 10.19 -7.89 -12.84
C GLU A 55 11.38 -8.38 -12.00
N ILE A 56 12.36 -7.51 -11.72
CA ILE A 56 13.50 -7.84 -10.87
C ILE A 56 13.03 -8.21 -9.46
N MET A 57 12.11 -7.42 -8.89
CA MET A 57 11.51 -7.69 -7.58
C MET A 57 10.78 -9.03 -7.58
N LYS A 58 9.95 -9.30 -8.59
CA LYS A 58 9.23 -10.57 -8.71
C LYS A 58 10.19 -11.76 -8.77
N ASN A 59 11.21 -11.70 -9.61
CA ASN A 59 12.17 -12.81 -9.76
C ASN A 59 12.93 -13.09 -8.46
N ALA A 60 13.34 -12.06 -7.73
CA ALA A 60 14.01 -12.22 -6.45
C ALA A 60 13.06 -12.74 -5.36
N ALA A 61 11.82 -12.24 -5.31
CA ALA A 61 10.78 -12.71 -4.41
C ALA A 61 10.47 -14.19 -4.67
N ASP A 62 10.29 -14.58 -5.94
CA ASP A 62 10.00 -15.95 -6.34
C ASP A 62 11.16 -16.91 -5.97
N ALA A 63 12.40 -16.48 -6.18
CA ALA A 63 13.58 -17.25 -5.80
C ALA A 63 13.65 -17.50 -4.27
N TYR A 64 13.34 -16.50 -3.46
CA TYR A 64 13.33 -16.66 -2.00
C TYR A 64 12.12 -17.48 -1.52
N PHE A 65 10.91 -17.14 -1.97
CA PHE A 65 9.68 -17.78 -1.50
C PHE A 65 9.58 -19.24 -1.94
N SER A 66 10.07 -19.61 -3.13
CA SER A 66 10.11 -21.02 -3.56
C SER A 66 10.98 -21.88 -2.64
N LEU A 67 12.05 -21.32 -2.07
CA LEU A 67 12.92 -21.99 -1.10
C LEU A 67 12.36 -21.95 0.33
N LEU A 68 11.80 -20.82 0.76
CA LEU A 68 11.26 -20.69 2.12
C LEU A 68 10.05 -21.61 2.34
N GLN A 69 9.26 -21.84 1.28
CA GLN A 69 8.16 -22.82 1.29
C GLN A 69 8.62 -24.24 1.64
N CYS A 70 9.90 -24.57 1.45
CA CYS A 70 10.45 -25.87 1.84
C CYS A 70 10.48 -26.09 3.36
N PHE A 71 10.34 -25.02 4.15
CA PHE A 71 10.16 -25.10 5.60
C PHE A 71 8.70 -24.98 6.03
N ILE A 72 7.75 -24.80 5.11
CA ILE A 72 6.35 -24.52 5.42
C ILE A 72 5.45 -25.63 4.87
N SER A 73 5.59 -25.96 3.59
CA SER A 73 4.77 -26.95 2.89
C SER A 73 5.16 -28.36 3.29
N SER A 74 4.18 -29.27 3.39
CA SER A 74 4.48 -30.70 3.50
C SER A 74 5.15 -31.18 2.21
N LEU A 75 6.26 -31.90 2.38
CA LEU A 75 7.04 -32.48 1.28
C LEU A 75 6.86 -34.00 1.18
N ASP A 76 6.13 -34.59 2.12
CA ASP A 76 5.89 -36.03 2.25
C ASP A 76 4.44 -36.43 1.91
N GLY A 77 3.64 -35.49 1.42
CA GLY A 77 2.23 -35.72 1.06
C GLY A 77 1.30 -35.89 2.27
N THR A 78 1.81 -35.68 3.49
CA THR A 78 1.00 -35.70 4.71
C THR A 78 0.33 -34.36 4.96
N THR A 79 -0.74 -34.34 5.75
CA THR A 79 -1.35 -33.08 6.23
C THR A 79 -0.60 -32.48 7.42
N GLN A 80 0.54 -33.06 7.83
CA GLN A 80 1.31 -32.60 8.98
C GLN A 80 2.13 -31.37 8.62
N GLU A 81 2.30 -30.49 9.59
CA GLU A 81 3.14 -29.30 9.42
C GLU A 81 4.60 -29.70 9.20
N ASN A 82 5.28 -28.96 8.34
CA ASN A 82 6.68 -29.19 8.05
C ASN A 82 7.53 -29.05 9.33
N LYS A 83 8.34 -30.06 9.65
CA LYS A 83 9.16 -30.12 10.87
C LYS A 83 10.15 -28.95 10.98
N MET A 84 10.50 -28.34 9.85
CA MET A 84 11.41 -27.19 9.78
C MET A 84 10.72 -25.84 10.03
N ARG A 85 9.38 -25.80 10.09
CA ARG A 85 8.62 -24.53 10.22
C ARG A 85 9.07 -23.70 11.41
N PHE A 86 9.34 -24.34 12.53
CA PHE A 86 9.68 -23.69 13.80
C PHE A 86 11.19 -23.73 14.10
N ILE A 87 12.07 -23.98 13.12
CA ILE A 87 13.51 -24.10 13.38
C ILE A 87 14.20 -22.74 13.59
N GLN A 88 13.69 -21.68 12.97
CA GLN A 88 14.36 -20.38 12.90
C GLN A 88 13.49 -19.28 13.52
N ASN A 89 14.09 -18.45 14.37
CA ASN A 89 13.47 -17.23 14.88
C ASN A 89 13.67 -16.08 13.90
N PHE A 90 12.58 -15.40 13.54
CA PHE A 90 12.60 -14.25 12.64
C PHE A 90 12.12 -13.02 13.38
N LYS A 91 12.78 -11.88 13.16
CA LYS A 91 12.52 -10.62 13.86
C LYS A 91 12.28 -9.51 12.84
N TRP A 92 11.18 -8.78 12.96
CA TRP A 92 10.76 -7.73 12.03
C TRP A 92 10.24 -6.50 12.76
N THR A 93 10.51 -5.30 12.24
CA THR A 93 9.79 -4.08 12.62
C THR A 93 8.47 -3.97 11.88
N ASP A 94 7.60 -3.06 12.32
CA ASP A 94 6.29 -2.82 11.69
C ASP A 94 6.13 -1.36 11.30
N THR A 95 5.33 -1.12 10.26
CA THR A 95 5.22 0.19 9.61
C THR A 95 4.73 1.31 10.54
N LEU A 96 3.98 0.96 11.59
CA LEU A 96 3.46 1.91 12.59
C LEU A 96 4.22 1.91 13.92
N GLN A 97 5.10 0.93 14.16
CA GLN A 97 5.75 0.72 15.47
C GLN A 97 7.18 1.26 15.55
N GLY A 98 7.60 2.04 14.54
CA GLY A 98 8.94 2.59 14.46
C GLY A 98 10.01 1.50 14.51
N ASN A 99 10.93 1.62 15.47
CA ASN A 99 12.08 0.72 15.60
C ASN A 99 11.86 -0.42 16.59
N VAL A 100 10.63 -0.63 17.07
CA VAL A 100 10.31 -1.71 18.02
C VAL A 100 9.99 -2.98 17.23
N PRO A 101 10.88 -3.99 17.18
CA PRO A 101 10.60 -5.20 16.45
C PRO A 101 9.68 -6.16 17.23
N SER A 102 9.05 -7.09 16.51
CA SER A 102 8.44 -8.31 17.03
C SER A 102 9.17 -9.52 16.45
N ALA A 103 9.16 -10.65 17.18
CA ALA A 103 9.82 -11.88 16.73
C ALA A 103 8.92 -13.10 16.91
N GLN A 104 8.95 -14.00 15.93
CA GLN A 104 8.30 -15.30 16.01
C GLN A 104 9.23 -16.36 15.43
N GLN A 105 9.26 -17.52 16.11
CA GLN A 105 9.95 -18.71 15.64
C GLN A 105 9.07 -19.51 14.69
N ASP A 106 8.69 -18.91 13.56
CA ASP A 106 7.80 -19.49 12.56
C ASP A 106 8.20 -19.02 11.15
N ALA A 107 8.52 -19.94 10.24
CA ALA A 107 8.83 -19.64 8.85
C ALA A 107 7.64 -19.03 8.10
N LEU A 108 6.41 -19.29 8.53
CA LEU A 108 5.22 -18.64 7.97
C LEU A 108 5.14 -17.17 8.35
N PHE A 109 5.60 -16.80 9.55
CA PHE A 109 5.72 -15.40 9.97
C PHE A 109 6.76 -14.64 9.13
N GLU A 110 7.89 -15.28 8.80
CA GLU A 110 8.87 -14.72 7.85
C GLU A 110 8.27 -14.55 6.46
N LEU A 111 7.57 -15.57 5.95
CA LEU A 111 6.92 -15.50 4.64
C LEU A 111 5.94 -14.33 4.59
N ALA A 112 5.07 -14.21 5.59
CA ALA A 112 4.09 -13.13 5.67
C ALA A 112 4.76 -11.76 5.79
N SER A 113 5.77 -11.61 6.65
CA SER A 113 6.46 -10.34 6.89
C SER A 113 7.26 -9.87 5.66
N MET A 114 7.95 -10.79 4.99
CA MET A 114 8.69 -10.50 3.77
C MET A 114 7.76 -10.15 2.60
N ALA A 115 6.68 -10.94 2.40
CA ALA A 115 5.67 -10.64 1.38
C ALA A 115 4.97 -9.29 1.63
N PHE A 116 4.70 -8.95 2.89
CA PHE A 116 4.20 -7.63 3.26
C PHE A 116 5.18 -6.54 2.82
N ASN A 117 6.48 -6.74 3.00
CA ASN A 117 7.50 -5.79 2.54
C ASN A 117 7.61 -5.69 1.01
N VAL A 118 7.40 -6.80 0.28
CA VAL A 118 7.28 -6.79 -1.19
C VAL A 118 6.06 -5.99 -1.64
N ALA A 119 4.93 -6.09 -0.93
CA ALA A 119 3.75 -5.26 -1.19
C ALA A 119 4.05 -3.78 -0.92
N LEU A 120 4.67 -3.45 0.22
CA LEU A 120 5.11 -2.07 0.52
C LEU A 120 6.04 -1.52 -0.55
N TRP A 121 7.01 -2.31 -1.04
CA TRP A 121 7.89 -1.92 -2.12
C TRP A 121 7.10 -1.56 -3.38
N ASN A 122 6.10 -2.36 -3.76
CA ASN A 122 5.24 -2.04 -4.92
C ASN A 122 4.50 -0.71 -4.73
N THR A 123 4.01 -0.42 -3.52
CA THR A 123 3.38 0.89 -3.23
C THR A 123 4.37 2.04 -3.34
N LYS A 124 5.63 1.86 -2.90
CA LYS A 124 6.68 2.89 -2.94
C LYS A 124 7.18 3.11 -4.36
N PHE A 125 7.37 2.05 -5.14
CA PHE A 125 7.65 2.11 -6.57
C PHE A 125 6.57 2.93 -7.30
N ALA A 126 5.29 2.62 -7.05
CA ALA A 126 4.16 3.34 -7.61
C ALA A 126 4.16 4.82 -7.20
N SER A 127 4.36 5.15 -5.92
CA SER A 127 4.41 6.54 -5.43
C SER A 127 5.53 7.35 -6.08
N ARG A 128 6.72 6.76 -6.20
CA ARG A 128 7.87 7.39 -6.85
C ARG A 128 7.61 7.72 -8.32
N LEU A 129 7.00 6.80 -9.06
CA LEU A 129 6.63 7.05 -10.46
C LEU A 129 5.51 8.09 -10.57
N ALA A 130 4.50 8.00 -9.70
CA ALA A 130 3.35 8.89 -9.69
C ALA A 130 3.71 10.35 -9.34
N GLY A 131 4.78 10.56 -8.58
CA GLY A 131 5.28 11.88 -8.21
C GLY A 131 6.07 12.60 -9.31
N LYS A 132 6.38 11.95 -10.45
CA LYS A 132 7.07 12.61 -11.57
C LYS A 132 6.16 13.64 -12.23
N GLU A 133 6.70 14.83 -12.54
CA GLU A 133 5.94 15.89 -13.21
C GLU A 133 5.39 15.45 -14.57
N ASN A 134 6.22 14.75 -15.35
CA ASN A 134 5.93 14.29 -16.70
C ASN A 134 5.82 12.76 -16.76
N ILE A 135 4.89 12.19 -15.98
CA ILE A 135 4.60 10.76 -16.05
C ILE A 135 4.05 10.38 -17.43
N THR A 136 4.66 9.37 -18.05
CA THR A 136 4.21 8.81 -19.33
C THR A 136 3.00 7.89 -19.14
N GLU A 137 2.25 7.60 -20.22
CA GLU A 137 1.13 6.64 -20.15
C GLU A 137 1.59 5.24 -19.69
N ALA A 138 2.77 4.80 -20.14
CA ALA A 138 3.35 3.52 -19.71
C ALA A 138 3.63 3.50 -18.21
N GLU A 139 4.26 4.56 -17.68
CA GLU A 139 4.51 4.67 -16.24
C GLU A 139 3.21 4.78 -15.43
N ALA A 140 2.18 5.47 -15.92
CA ALA A 140 0.89 5.52 -15.25
C ALA A 140 0.22 4.12 -15.17
N LYS A 141 0.36 3.30 -16.23
CA LYS A 141 -0.06 1.89 -16.21
C LYS A 141 0.74 1.08 -15.19
N ASP A 142 2.03 1.33 -15.05
CA ASP A 142 2.87 0.67 -14.07
C ASP A 142 2.49 1.06 -12.63
N VAL A 143 2.22 2.35 -12.35
CA VAL A 143 1.68 2.82 -11.06
C VAL A 143 0.40 2.06 -10.73
N HIS A 144 -0.57 2.06 -11.65
CA HIS A 144 -1.85 1.39 -11.46
C HIS A 144 -1.69 -0.12 -11.24
N ARG A 145 -0.84 -0.80 -12.03
CA ARG A 145 -0.57 -2.23 -11.89
C ARG A 145 0.10 -2.55 -10.55
N SER A 146 1.16 -1.82 -10.17
CA SER A 146 1.89 -2.06 -8.92
C SER A 146 1.02 -1.90 -7.69
N LEU A 147 0.12 -0.90 -7.65
CA LEU A 147 -0.83 -0.73 -6.54
C LEU A 147 -1.81 -1.90 -6.44
N LYS A 148 -2.35 -2.38 -7.58
CA LYS A 148 -3.25 -3.54 -7.58
C LYS A 148 -2.54 -4.84 -7.20
N VAL A 149 -1.28 -5.00 -7.57
CA VAL A 149 -0.44 -6.13 -7.13
C VAL A 149 -0.18 -6.06 -5.63
N ALA A 150 0.14 -4.88 -5.08
CA ALA A 150 0.30 -4.70 -3.64
C ALA A 150 -0.98 -5.04 -2.87
N ALA A 151 -2.14 -4.52 -3.32
CA ALA A 151 -3.45 -4.87 -2.74
C ALA A 151 -3.70 -6.38 -2.74
N GLY A 152 -3.31 -7.05 -3.84
CA GLY A 152 -3.38 -8.50 -4.01
C GLY A 152 -2.58 -9.27 -2.98
N ILE A 153 -1.31 -8.89 -2.82
CA ILE A 153 -0.42 -9.51 -1.83
C ILE A 153 -0.98 -9.33 -0.43
N PHE A 154 -1.37 -8.11 -0.03
CA PHE A 154 -1.95 -7.86 1.30
C PHE A 154 -3.22 -8.70 1.53
N LYS A 155 -4.09 -8.80 0.51
CA LYS A 155 -5.31 -9.60 0.58
C LYS A 155 -5.01 -11.09 0.77
N THR A 156 -4.13 -11.67 -0.05
CA THR A 156 -3.73 -13.08 0.11
C THR A 156 -3.09 -13.34 1.47
N LEU A 157 -2.25 -12.42 1.96
CA LEU A 157 -1.67 -12.53 3.30
C LEU A 157 -2.74 -12.57 4.38
N LYS A 158 -3.70 -11.64 4.37
CA LYS A 158 -4.80 -11.59 5.32
C LYS A 158 -5.67 -12.84 5.28
N GLU A 159 -6.06 -13.30 4.09
CA GLU A 159 -7.07 -14.35 3.92
C GLU A 159 -6.49 -15.77 4.05
N VAL A 160 -5.22 -15.97 3.64
CA VAL A 160 -4.64 -17.31 3.50
C VAL A 160 -3.51 -17.57 4.51
N HIS A 161 -2.60 -16.62 4.71
CA HIS A 161 -1.36 -16.88 5.46
C HIS A 161 -1.43 -16.48 6.93
N VAL A 162 -1.94 -15.30 7.25
CA VAL A 162 -2.06 -14.79 8.63
C VAL A 162 -2.93 -15.71 9.51
N PRO A 163 -4.08 -16.26 9.05
CA PRO A 163 -4.91 -17.13 9.89
C PRO A 163 -4.23 -18.44 10.29
N ARG A 164 -3.14 -18.83 9.62
CA ARG A 164 -2.36 -20.04 9.89
C ARG A 164 -1.22 -19.81 10.90
N LEU A 165 -1.00 -18.57 11.33
CA LEU A 165 -0.02 -18.26 12.38
C LEU A 165 -0.55 -18.76 13.73
N ILE A 166 0.30 -19.45 14.49
CA ILE A 166 -0.05 -19.93 15.85
C ILE A 166 -0.15 -18.75 16.80
N THR A 167 0.82 -17.83 16.72
CA THR A 167 0.86 -16.62 17.54
C THR A 167 0.30 -15.45 16.73
N PRO A 168 -0.87 -14.91 17.11
CA PRO A 168 -1.45 -13.78 16.40
C PRO A 168 -0.57 -12.54 16.55
N ALA A 169 -0.66 -11.64 15.58
CA ALA A 169 0.03 -10.35 15.64
C ALA A 169 -0.59 -9.46 16.74
N GLU A 170 0.26 -8.73 17.45
CA GLU A 170 -0.17 -7.77 18.47
C GLU A 170 -0.90 -6.56 17.84
N LYS A 171 -1.61 -5.81 18.69
CA LYS A 171 -2.33 -4.61 18.26
C LYS A 171 -1.42 -3.59 17.59
N GLY A 172 -1.83 -3.11 16.42
CA GLY A 172 -1.10 -2.08 15.66
C GLY A 172 0.15 -2.59 14.94
N ARG A 173 0.39 -3.91 14.90
CA ARG A 173 1.41 -4.55 14.04
C ARG A 173 0.85 -4.76 12.63
N ASP A 174 1.74 -4.94 11.65
CA ASP A 174 1.35 -4.97 10.24
C ASP A 174 0.44 -6.15 9.88
N LEU A 175 0.71 -7.32 10.47
CA LEU A 175 -0.03 -8.56 10.23
C LEU A 175 -1.37 -8.61 11.00
N GLU A 176 -1.73 -7.55 11.73
CA GLU A 176 -3.07 -7.42 12.30
C GLU A 176 -4.09 -7.04 11.19
N PRO A 177 -5.33 -7.58 11.23
CA PRO A 177 -6.35 -7.32 10.22
C PRO A 177 -6.62 -5.84 9.92
N ARG A 178 -6.63 -4.95 10.94
CA ARG A 178 -6.91 -3.53 10.74
C ARG A 178 -5.86 -2.82 9.88
N VAL A 179 -4.58 -3.09 10.16
CA VAL A 179 -3.47 -2.49 9.40
C VAL A 179 -3.45 -3.05 7.99
N THR A 180 -3.57 -4.37 7.84
CA THR A 180 -3.59 -5.00 6.52
C THR A 180 -4.80 -4.55 5.68
N ASP A 181 -6.00 -4.44 6.27
CA ASP A 181 -7.19 -3.95 5.56
C ASP A 181 -7.06 -2.51 5.11
N ALA A 182 -6.51 -1.63 5.96
CA ALA A 182 -6.25 -0.26 5.57
C ALA A 182 -5.28 -0.17 4.38
N TYR A 183 -4.24 -1.01 4.33
CA TYR A 183 -3.34 -1.09 3.17
C TYR A 183 -4.03 -1.61 1.91
N ILE A 184 -4.87 -2.65 2.00
CA ILE A 184 -5.64 -3.17 0.84
C ILE A 184 -6.50 -2.05 0.27
N ILE A 185 -7.30 -1.40 1.12
CA ILE A 185 -8.24 -0.36 0.72
C ILE A 185 -7.50 0.87 0.17
N GLN A 186 -6.40 1.28 0.81
CA GLN A 186 -5.58 2.39 0.32
C GLN A 186 -4.99 2.09 -1.06
N CYS A 187 -4.47 0.89 -1.29
CA CYS A 187 -3.92 0.52 -2.60
C CYS A 187 -4.99 0.58 -3.71
N GLN A 188 -6.22 0.15 -3.41
CA GLN A 188 -7.35 0.29 -4.33
C GLN A 188 -7.70 1.75 -4.59
N ALA A 189 -7.79 2.58 -3.54
CA ALA A 189 -8.09 4.00 -3.65
C ALA A 189 -7.04 4.74 -4.50
N GLU A 190 -5.76 4.50 -4.24
CA GLU A 190 -4.65 5.11 -4.97
C GLU A 190 -4.62 4.66 -6.45
N ALA A 191 -4.91 3.39 -6.73
CA ALA A 191 -5.07 2.92 -8.10
C ALA A 191 -6.26 3.60 -8.80
N GLN A 192 -7.36 3.79 -8.07
CA GLN A 192 -8.55 4.47 -8.56
C GLN A 192 -8.27 5.94 -8.93
N GLU A 193 -7.35 6.62 -8.23
CA GLU A 193 -6.89 7.96 -8.61
C GLU A 193 -6.30 8.01 -10.02
N VAL A 194 -5.51 6.99 -10.38
CA VAL A 194 -4.90 6.87 -11.72
C VAL A 194 -6.00 6.62 -12.76
N THR A 195 -6.99 5.80 -12.43
CA THR A 195 -8.16 5.57 -13.30
C THR A 195 -8.96 6.85 -13.54
N ILE A 196 -9.20 7.66 -12.50
CA ILE A 196 -9.87 8.95 -12.63
C ILE A 196 -9.07 9.88 -13.53
N ALA A 197 -7.76 9.98 -13.30
CA ALA A 197 -6.89 10.84 -14.11
C ALA A 197 -6.94 10.44 -15.59
N ARG A 198 -6.93 9.13 -15.89
CA ARG A 198 -7.07 8.63 -17.26
C ARG A 198 -8.46 8.86 -17.83
N ALA A 199 -9.52 8.71 -17.03
CA ALA A 199 -10.89 8.96 -17.47
C ALA A 199 -11.08 10.43 -17.90
N ILE A 200 -10.48 11.37 -17.16
CA ILE A 200 -10.46 12.80 -17.49
C ILE A 200 -9.66 13.04 -18.78
N GLU A 201 -8.47 12.45 -18.91
CA GLU A 201 -7.63 12.59 -20.10
C GLU A 201 -8.32 12.09 -21.38
N LEU A 202 -9.00 10.95 -21.29
CA LEU A 202 -9.80 10.38 -22.37
C LEU A 202 -11.17 11.05 -22.56
N LYS A 203 -11.45 12.13 -21.82
CA LYS A 203 -12.69 12.93 -21.91
C LYS A 203 -13.96 12.07 -21.76
N HIS A 204 -13.95 11.11 -20.85
CA HIS A 204 -15.16 10.37 -20.49
C HIS A 204 -16.24 11.29 -19.92
N ASN A 205 -17.49 10.81 -19.93
CA ASN A 205 -18.64 11.53 -19.38
C ASN A 205 -18.39 11.94 -17.90
N ALA A 206 -18.74 13.19 -17.56
CA ALA A 206 -18.66 13.73 -16.21
C ALA A 206 -19.38 12.86 -15.17
N ALA A 207 -20.50 12.21 -15.53
CA ALA A 207 -21.21 11.31 -14.63
C ALA A 207 -20.35 10.11 -14.19
N LEU A 208 -19.57 9.53 -15.11
CA LEU A 208 -18.65 8.44 -14.80
C LEU A 208 -17.50 8.94 -13.91
N ILE A 209 -16.92 10.09 -14.22
CA ILE A 209 -15.82 10.67 -13.43
C ILE A 209 -16.29 10.99 -12.01
N ALA A 210 -17.49 11.54 -11.85
CA ALA A 210 -18.11 11.81 -10.56
C ALA A 210 -18.30 10.52 -9.74
N ALA A 211 -18.80 9.46 -10.38
CA ALA A 211 -18.99 8.17 -9.73
C ALA A 211 -17.67 7.52 -9.30
N LEU A 212 -16.64 7.54 -10.16
CA LEU A 212 -15.31 7.05 -9.83
C LEU A 212 -14.72 7.82 -8.64
N ALA A 213 -14.83 9.15 -8.64
CA ALA A 213 -14.34 10.00 -7.55
C ALA A 213 -15.09 9.75 -6.22
N PHE A 214 -16.40 9.55 -6.29
CA PHE A 214 -17.21 9.23 -5.11
C PHE A 214 -16.80 7.90 -4.48
N GLU A 215 -16.63 6.84 -5.29
CA GLU A 215 -16.15 5.54 -4.82
C GLU A 215 -14.73 5.63 -4.24
N THR A 216 -13.83 6.41 -4.88
CA THR A 216 -12.49 6.70 -4.33
C THR A 216 -12.56 7.35 -2.96
N ALA A 217 -13.43 8.35 -2.78
CA ALA A 217 -13.63 8.99 -1.48
C ALA A 217 -14.13 7.98 -0.43
N ASN A 218 -15.03 7.07 -0.82
CA ASN A 218 -15.55 6.02 0.07
C ASN A 218 -14.48 4.97 0.44
N PHE A 219 -13.57 4.62 -0.47
CA PHE A 219 -12.41 3.79 -0.12
C PHE A 219 -11.56 4.47 0.96
N TYR A 220 -11.20 5.75 0.76
CA TYR A 220 -10.42 6.49 1.75
C TYR A 220 -11.14 6.63 3.10
N LEU A 221 -12.45 6.86 3.10
CA LEU A 221 -13.27 6.90 4.32
C LEU A 221 -13.24 5.56 5.07
N ARG A 222 -13.41 4.45 4.33
CA ARG A 222 -13.37 3.09 4.90
C ARG A 222 -11.99 2.78 5.49
N ALA A 223 -10.92 3.13 4.80
CA ALA A 223 -9.56 2.97 5.31
C ALA A 223 -9.33 3.76 6.61
N ASP A 224 -9.78 5.02 6.69
CA ASP A 224 -9.69 5.81 7.94
C ASP A 224 -10.48 5.16 9.08
N HIS A 225 -11.69 4.68 8.78
CA HIS A 225 -12.53 4.02 9.77
C HIS A 225 -11.89 2.73 10.30
N THR A 226 -11.25 1.93 9.44
CA THR A 226 -10.54 0.72 9.86
C THR A 226 -9.43 1.02 10.89
N LEU A 227 -8.80 2.19 10.80
CA LEU A 227 -7.71 2.60 11.68
C LEU A 227 -8.19 3.35 12.95
N ASN A 228 -9.47 3.67 13.08
CA ASN A 228 -9.96 4.54 14.16
C ASN A 228 -9.79 3.97 15.57
N THR A 229 -9.68 2.64 15.70
CA THR A 229 -9.53 1.92 16.97
C THR A 229 -8.07 1.66 17.35
N LEU A 230 -7.13 2.01 16.47
CA LEU A 230 -5.70 1.97 16.78
C LEU A 230 -5.31 3.18 17.64
N GLU A 231 -4.18 3.04 18.31
CA GLU A 231 -3.65 4.11 19.15
C GLU A 231 -3.34 5.36 18.30
N PRO A 232 -3.77 6.55 18.73
CA PRO A 232 -3.55 7.78 17.97
C PRO A 232 -2.06 8.06 17.71
N GLU A 233 -1.18 7.68 18.62
CA GLU A 233 0.26 7.96 18.58
C GLU A 233 0.92 7.37 17.33
N CYS A 234 0.48 6.19 16.89
CA CYS A 234 1.05 5.50 15.74
C CYS A 234 0.23 5.69 14.45
N SER A 235 -1.08 5.94 14.56
CA SER A 235 -1.99 5.96 13.41
C SER A 235 -2.40 7.36 12.91
N SER A 236 -2.26 8.41 13.74
CA SER A 236 -2.86 9.73 13.44
C SER A 236 -2.39 10.34 12.13
N LYS A 237 -1.08 10.29 11.82
CA LYS A 237 -0.55 10.89 10.58
C LYS A 237 -1.10 10.20 9.33
N TRP A 238 -1.18 8.87 9.38
CA TRP A 238 -1.76 8.07 8.30
C TRP A 238 -3.25 8.38 8.13
N ARG A 239 -4.00 8.44 9.24
CA ARG A 239 -5.42 8.82 9.23
C ARG A 239 -5.65 10.22 8.66
N LYS A 240 -4.81 11.21 8.98
CA LYS A 240 -4.89 12.55 8.38
C LYS A 240 -4.71 12.53 6.87
N TYR A 241 -3.83 11.69 6.34
CA TYR A 241 -3.70 11.48 4.89
C TYR A 241 -4.99 10.90 4.28
N LEU A 242 -5.56 9.87 4.89
CA LEU A 242 -6.79 9.23 4.40
C LEU A 242 -7.97 10.20 4.43
N GLN A 243 -8.13 10.96 5.51
CA GLN A 243 -9.16 12.00 5.65
C GLN A 243 -8.99 13.13 4.62
N LEU A 244 -7.74 13.58 4.40
CA LEU A 244 -7.42 14.57 3.37
C LEU A 244 -7.89 14.07 2.00
N LYS A 245 -7.49 12.84 1.62
CA LYS A 245 -7.82 12.24 0.33
C LYS A 245 -9.32 12.00 0.18
N GLN A 246 -10.01 11.58 1.25
CA GLN A 246 -11.46 11.44 1.27
C GLN A 246 -12.17 12.75 0.90
N HIS A 247 -11.86 13.85 1.59
CA HIS A 247 -12.48 15.14 1.29
C HIS A 247 -12.08 15.69 -0.09
N PHE A 248 -10.83 15.45 -0.51
CA PHE A 248 -10.34 15.84 -1.82
C PHE A 248 -11.10 15.15 -2.96
N TYR A 249 -11.29 13.83 -2.88
CA TYR A 249 -12.04 13.09 -3.89
C TYR A 249 -13.56 13.31 -3.80
N MET A 250 -14.08 13.62 -2.62
CA MET A 250 -15.47 14.09 -2.48
C MET A 250 -15.69 15.42 -3.20
N ALA A 251 -14.72 16.35 -3.14
CA ALA A 251 -14.77 17.59 -3.91
C ALA A 251 -14.75 17.34 -5.43
N TYR A 252 -13.94 16.38 -5.90
CA TYR A 252 -13.98 15.92 -7.30
C TYR A 252 -15.36 15.39 -7.69
N ALA A 253 -15.96 14.54 -6.85
CA ALA A 253 -17.27 13.94 -7.10
C ALA A 253 -18.35 15.01 -7.28
N TYR A 254 -18.44 15.96 -6.34
CA TYR A 254 -19.39 17.08 -6.45
C TYR A 254 -19.10 17.98 -7.66
N CYS A 255 -17.83 18.23 -7.99
CA CYS A 255 -17.49 19.07 -9.14
C CYS A 255 -17.99 18.47 -10.47
N TYR A 256 -17.70 17.20 -10.73
CA TYR A 256 -18.15 16.53 -11.95
C TYR A 256 -19.65 16.19 -11.92
N HIS A 257 -20.25 15.99 -10.74
CA HIS A 257 -21.69 15.88 -10.59
C HIS A 257 -22.39 17.20 -10.97
N GLY A 258 -21.84 18.35 -10.53
CA GLY A 258 -22.31 19.67 -10.94
C GLY A 258 -22.26 19.87 -12.46
N GLN A 259 -21.20 19.41 -13.12
CA GLN A 259 -21.12 19.42 -14.59
C GLN A 259 -22.19 18.53 -15.25
N THR A 260 -22.48 17.37 -14.66
CA THR A 260 -23.54 16.46 -15.12
C THR A 260 -24.91 17.13 -15.00
N LEU A 261 -25.21 17.74 -13.85
CA LEU A 261 -26.45 18.48 -13.61
C LEU A 261 -26.61 19.66 -14.59
N LEU A 262 -25.53 20.40 -14.85
CA LEU A 262 -25.54 21.49 -15.81
C LEU A 262 -25.87 20.99 -17.22
N SER A 263 -25.28 19.86 -17.64
CA SER A 263 -25.59 19.25 -18.94
C SER A 263 -27.02 18.73 -19.08
N GLY A 264 -27.71 18.52 -17.95
CA GLY A 264 -29.13 18.20 -17.89
C GLY A 264 -30.01 19.41 -17.59
N ASP A 265 -29.52 20.62 -17.86
CA ASP A 265 -30.20 21.92 -17.64
C ASP A 265 -30.58 22.22 -16.18
N LYS A 266 -30.07 21.48 -15.20
CA LYS A 266 -30.35 21.69 -13.76
C LYS A 266 -29.36 22.67 -13.14
N CYS A 267 -29.29 23.89 -13.68
CA CYS A 267 -28.26 24.86 -13.30
C CYS A 267 -28.25 25.26 -11.81
N GLY A 268 -29.43 25.41 -11.19
CA GLY A 268 -29.53 25.72 -9.75
C GLY A 268 -28.95 24.62 -8.85
N GLU A 269 -29.25 23.36 -9.17
CA GLU A 269 -28.68 22.19 -8.49
C GLU A 269 -27.16 22.08 -8.74
N ALA A 270 -26.71 22.37 -9.97
CA ALA A 270 -25.30 22.39 -10.32
C ALA A 270 -24.49 23.40 -9.49
N ILE A 271 -25.02 24.62 -9.30
CA ILE A 271 -24.41 25.63 -8.41
C ILE A 271 -24.29 25.09 -7.00
N ARG A 272 -25.37 24.50 -6.45
CA ARG A 272 -25.37 24.00 -5.07
C ARG A 272 -24.39 22.83 -4.89
N SER A 273 -24.25 21.98 -5.90
CA SER A 273 -23.26 20.89 -5.94
C SER A 273 -21.83 21.44 -5.89
N LEU A 274 -21.52 22.46 -6.70
CA LEU A 274 -20.19 23.09 -6.74
C LEU A 274 -19.85 23.87 -5.47
N GLN A 275 -20.84 24.48 -4.80
CA GLN A 275 -20.66 25.06 -3.47
C GLN A 275 -20.28 23.99 -2.43
N GLU A 276 -20.82 22.78 -2.53
CA GLU A 276 -20.42 21.68 -1.66
C GLU A 276 -19.01 21.16 -2.00
N ALA A 277 -18.64 21.15 -3.29
CA ALA A 277 -17.28 20.86 -3.72
C ALA A 277 -16.26 21.83 -3.11
N GLU A 278 -16.56 23.13 -3.10
CA GLU A 278 -15.70 24.18 -2.51
C GLU A 278 -15.52 23.99 -1.00
N LYS A 279 -16.59 23.63 -0.27
CA LYS A 279 -16.51 23.30 1.16
C LYS A 279 -15.61 22.08 1.41
N CYS A 280 -15.80 21.01 0.63
CA CYS A 280 -15.00 19.80 0.74
C CYS A 280 -13.52 20.09 0.45
N TYR A 281 -13.24 20.87 -0.59
CA TYR A 281 -11.88 21.30 -0.96
C TYR A 281 -11.23 22.13 0.16
N SER A 282 -11.94 23.10 0.74
CA SER A 282 -11.46 23.90 1.86
C SER A 282 -11.15 23.04 3.10
N ARG A 283 -11.97 22.01 3.35
CA ARG A 283 -11.71 21.04 4.43
C ARG A 283 -10.46 20.20 4.16
N ALA A 284 -10.26 19.76 2.92
CA ALA A 284 -9.05 19.05 2.50
C ALA A 284 -7.80 19.94 2.66
N GLU A 285 -7.89 21.24 2.39
CA GLU A 285 -6.80 22.20 2.58
C GLU A 285 -6.43 22.35 4.07
N ALA A 286 -7.43 22.45 4.96
CA ALA A 286 -7.19 22.44 6.40
C ALA A 286 -6.48 21.14 6.85
N LEU A 287 -6.91 19.99 6.33
CA LEU A 287 -6.28 18.69 6.63
C LEU A 287 -4.84 18.57 6.10
N CYS A 288 -4.47 19.30 5.04
CA CYS A 288 -3.07 19.40 4.60
C CYS A 288 -2.19 20.02 5.69
N LYS A 289 -2.69 21.05 6.39
CA LYS A 289 -1.99 21.71 7.49
C LYS A 289 -1.88 20.79 8.70
N ASP A 290 -2.98 20.12 9.06
CA ASP A 290 -3.00 19.12 10.13
C ASP A 290 -2.01 17.98 9.88
N TYR A 291 -2.02 17.41 8.66
CA TYR A 291 -1.11 16.32 8.27
C TYR A 291 0.35 16.73 8.46
N ARG A 292 0.71 17.96 8.06
CA ARG A 292 2.06 18.49 8.19
C ARG A 292 2.51 18.64 9.65
N GLN A 293 1.59 19.01 10.53
CA GLN A 293 1.86 19.22 11.96
C GLN A 293 1.81 17.91 12.77
N THR A 294 1.15 16.89 12.23
CA THR A 294 0.98 15.60 12.90
C THR A 294 2.27 14.78 12.81
N LYS A 295 2.82 14.42 13.99
CA LYS A 295 3.92 13.46 14.06
C LYS A 295 3.42 12.05 13.78
N GLY A 296 4.25 11.23 13.17
CA GLY A 296 3.94 9.83 12.86
C GLY A 296 4.86 9.28 11.77
N PRO A 297 4.69 8.00 11.42
CA PRO A 297 5.53 7.33 10.44
C PRO A 297 5.47 7.99 9.05
N GLY A 298 6.55 7.86 8.29
CA GLY A 298 6.66 8.40 6.93
C GLY A 298 7.04 9.88 6.86
N SER A 299 7.42 10.33 5.67
CA SER A 299 7.96 11.68 5.47
C SER A 299 6.88 12.76 5.56
N THR A 300 7.28 13.97 5.95
CA THR A 300 6.39 15.13 6.01
C THR A 300 6.38 15.84 4.66
N ALA A 301 5.20 15.91 4.04
CA ALA A 301 4.98 16.58 2.76
C ALA A 301 4.11 17.83 2.93
N LYS A 302 4.04 18.65 1.88
CA LYS A 302 3.14 19.81 1.79
C LYS A 302 2.14 19.65 0.63
N PRO A 303 1.05 18.88 0.81
CA PRO A 303 0.18 18.49 -0.30
C PRO A 303 -0.56 19.66 -0.94
N SER A 304 -0.87 20.70 -0.16
CA SER A 304 -1.57 21.90 -0.63
C SER A 304 -0.79 22.73 -1.64
N GLU A 305 0.54 22.61 -1.65
CA GLU A 305 1.43 23.31 -2.60
C GLU A 305 1.59 22.51 -3.91
N GLN A 306 1.06 21.28 -3.99
CA GLN A 306 1.29 20.39 -5.12
C GLN A 306 0.28 20.60 -6.24
N LEU A 307 0.73 20.38 -7.48
CA LEU A 307 -0.05 20.62 -8.69
C LEU A 307 -1.38 19.86 -8.74
N PHE A 308 -1.43 18.64 -8.19
CA PHE A 308 -2.67 17.86 -8.14
C PHE A 308 -3.76 18.57 -7.33
N PHE A 309 -3.37 19.23 -6.23
CA PHE A 309 -4.26 19.94 -5.33
C PHE A 309 -4.74 21.25 -5.97
N LEU A 310 -3.81 22.06 -6.47
CA LEU A 310 -4.09 23.36 -7.10
C LEU A 310 -5.00 23.24 -8.34
N LYS A 311 -4.80 22.21 -9.17
CA LYS A 311 -5.62 21.97 -10.37
C LYS A 311 -7.10 21.76 -10.04
N LEU A 312 -7.42 21.05 -8.95
CA LEU A 312 -8.81 20.86 -8.53
C LEU A 312 -9.44 22.17 -8.06
N GLY A 313 -8.71 22.98 -7.28
CA GLY A 313 -9.20 24.27 -6.81
C GLY A 313 -9.59 25.20 -7.97
N SER A 314 -8.72 25.31 -8.98
CA SER A 314 -9.03 26.09 -10.20
C SER A 314 -10.22 25.51 -10.98
N LEU A 315 -10.33 24.18 -11.09
CA LEU A 315 -11.44 23.53 -11.78
C LEU A 315 -12.79 23.84 -11.09
N ILE A 316 -12.86 23.73 -9.76
CA ILE A 316 -14.07 24.01 -8.99
C ILE A 316 -14.47 25.47 -9.18
N LYS A 317 -13.53 26.41 -8.99
CA LYS A 317 -13.79 27.85 -9.12
C LYS A 317 -14.32 28.21 -10.51
N ASN A 318 -13.62 27.80 -11.56
CA ASN A 318 -13.99 28.12 -12.94
C ASN A 318 -15.35 27.51 -13.32
N THR A 319 -15.64 26.29 -12.83
CA THR A 319 -16.93 25.63 -13.09
C THR A 319 -18.07 26.31 -12.33
N LEU A 320 -17.85 26.72 -11.08
CA LEU A 320 -18.84 27.47 -10.30
C LEU A 320 -19.18 28.82 -10.93
N GLU A 321 -18.17 29.59 -11.32
CA GLU A 321 -18.35 30.87 -12.02
C GLU A 321 -19.09 30.69 -13.35
N LYS A 322 -18.82 29.60 -14.08
CA LYS A 322 -19.59 29.23 -15.29
C LYS A 322 -21.07 29.01 -14.95
N CYS A 323 -21.37 28.15 -13.99
CA CYS A 323 -22.76 27.85 -13.60
C CYS A 323 -23.49 29.10 -13.09
N GLN A 324 -22.83 29.96 -12.30
CA GLN A 324 -23.42 31.21 -11.82
C GLN A 324 -23.76 32.17 -12.95
N ARG A 325 -22.87 32.32 -13.94
CA ARG A 325 -23.15 33.14 -15.13
C ARG A 325 -24.31 32.57 -15.93
N GLU A 326 -24.29 31.28 -16.25
CA GLU A 326 -25.38 30.64 -17.01
C GLU A 326 -26.72 30.74 -16.27
N ASN A 327 -26.74 30.58 -14.94
CA ASN A 327 -27.96 30.76 -14.17
C ASN A 327 -28.45 32.22 -14.15
N GLY A 328 -27.52 33.19 -14.14
CA GLY A 328 -27.86 34.62 -14.14
C GLY A 328 -28.32 35.17 -15.48
N PHE A 329 -28.00 34.50 -16.60
CA PHE A 329 -28.34 34.97 -17.95
C PHE A 329 -29.35 34.09 -18.68
N ILE A 330 -29.39 32.78 -18.40
CA ILE A 330 -30.13 31.79 -19.19
C ILE A 330 -31.22 31.12 -18.34
N TYR A 331 -30.83 30.45 -17.25
CA TYR A 331 -31.73 29.51 -16.57
C TYR A 331 -32.61 30.14 -15.48
N PHE A 332 -32.08 31.10 -14.71
CA PHE A 332 -32.76 31.70 -13.56
C PHE A 332 -33.32 30.67 -12.54
N HIS A 333 -32.69 29.50 -12.44
CA HIS A 333 -33.11 28.44 -11.53
C HIS A 333 -32.80 28.83 -10.08
N LYS A 334 -33.74 28.49 -9.18
CA LYS A 334 -33.51 28.64 -7.75
C LYS A 334 -32.41 27.67 -7.30
N VAL A 335 -31.43 28.18 -6.56
CA VAL A 335 -30.38 27.35 -5.95
C VAL A 335 -30.97 26.64 -4.72
N PRO A 336 -30.96 25.30 -4.65
CA PRO A 336 -31.43 24.57 -3.48
C PRO A 336 -30.63 24.91 -2.22
N ALA A 337 -31.24 24.82 -1.04
CA ALA A 337 -30.54 25.05 0.23
C ALA A 337 -29.64 23.86 0.61
N GLU A 338 -30.13 22.64 0.38
CA GLU A 338 -29.43 21.40 0.72
C GLU A 338 -28.55 20.91 -0.43
N ALA A 339 -27.42 20.29 -0.09
CA ALA A 339 -26.55 19.66 -1.08
C ALA A 339 -27.22 18.44 -1.70
N PRO A 340 -26.96 18.13 -2.97
CA PRO A 340 -27.43 16.87 -3.55
C PRO A 340 -26.80 15.69 -2.80
N GLN A 341 -27.61 14.70 -2.41
CA GLN A 341 -27.11 13.45 -1.85
C GLN A 341 -26.51 12.62 -2.98
N LEU A 342 -25.21 12.31 -2.87
CA LEU A 342 -24.53 11.50 -3.87
C LEU A 342 -24.77 10.01 -3.59
N GLU A 343 -25.52 9.36 -4.49
CA GLU A 343 -25.68 7.90 -4.53
C GLU A 343 -25.11 7.36 -5.85
N LEU A 344 -23.87 7.76 -6.15
CA LEU A 344 -23.23 7.42 -7.42
C LEU A 344 -22.59 6.03 -7.32
N LYS A 345 -22.76 5.21 -8.36
CA LYS A 345 -22.06 3.94 -8.53
C LYS A 345 -21.35 3.93 -9.86
N ALA A 346 -20.04 3.68 -9.84
CA ALA A 346 -19.27 3.55 -11.07
C ALA A 346 -19.62 2.25 -11.77
N SER A 347 -20.07 2.34 -13.02
CA SER A 347 -20.43 1.16 -13.83
C SER A 347 -19.22 0.37 -14.32
N TYR A 348 -18.05 1.02 -14.48
CA TYR A 348 -16.80 0.43 -14.94
C TYR A 348 -15.61 1.13 -14.29
N GLY A 349 -14.44 0.47 -14.30
CA GLY A 349 -13.17 1.09 -13.91
C GLY A 349 -12.84 1.04 -12.42
N LEU A 350 -13.53 0.23 -11.62
CA LEU A 350 -13.15 -0.01 -10.22
C LEU A 350 -11.87 -0.85 -10.14
N ALA A 351 -10.94 -0.43 -9.28
CA ALA A 351 -9.67 -1.08 -9.06
C ALA A 351 -9.81 -2.29 -8.13
N GLU A 352 -9.69 -3.48 -8.71
CA GLU A 352 -9.69 -4.74 -7.96
C GLU A 352 -8.27 -5.26 -7.69
N PRO A 353 -8.00 -5.86 -6.52
CA PRO A 353 -6.72 -6.51 -6.24
C PRO A 353 -6.38 -7.58 -7.29
N VAL A 354 -5.13 -7.64 -7.74
CA VAL A 354 -4.66 -8.74 -8.60
C VAL A 354 -4.40 -9.95 -7.72
N PRO A 355 -4.97 -11.14 -7.98
CA PRO A 355 -4.67 -12.33 -7.19
C PRO A 355 -3.16 -12.57 -7.08
N PHE A 356 -2.67 -12.74 -5.86
CA PHE A 356 -1.30 -13.10 -5.58
C PHE A 356 -1.21 -14.58 -5.24
N GLU A 357 -0.32 -15.28 -5.95
CA GLU A 357 0.02 -16.67 -5.71
C GLU A 357 1.52 -16.77 -5.43
N LEU A 358 1.88 -17.63 -4.49
CA LEU A 358 3.28 -17.96 -4.23
C LEU A 358 3.85 -18.73 -5.43
N PRO A 359 5.17 -18.59 -5.68
CA PRO A 359 5.83 -19.41 -6.70
C PRO A 359 5.70 -20.90 -6.33
N PRO A 360 5.82 -21.80 -7.32
CA PRO A 360 5.90 -23.23 -7.03
C PRO A 360 7.10 -23.52 -6.12
N LEU A 361 6.99 -24.61 -5.37
CA LEU A 361 8.07 -25.11 -4.53
C LEU A 361 9.35 -25.30 -5.35
N SER A 362 10.49 -24.91 -4.79
CA SER A 362 11.79 -25.11 -5.43
C SER A 362 12.03 -26.61 -5.71
N GLN A 363 12.56 -26.92 -6.90
CA GLN A 363 12.94 -28.29 -7.28
C GLN A 363 13.99 -28.92 -6.34
N GLN A 364 14.70 -28.09 -5.57
CA GLN A 364 15.66 -28.56 -4.56
C GLN A 364 14.97 -29.26 -3.38
N CYS A 365 13.67 -29.03 -3.19
CA CYS A 365 12.94 -29.44 -2.01
C CYS A 365 12.21 -30.75 -2.25
N THR A 366 13.00 -31.82 -2.20
CA THR A 366 12.50 -33.19 -2.35
C THR A 366 12.34 -33.85 -0.98
N ALA A 367 11.53 -34.91 -0.91
CA ALA A 367 11.35 -35.70 0.30
C ALA A 367 12.67 -36.30 0.81
N GLU A 368 13.58 -36.68 -0.10
CA GLU A 368 14.90 -37.21 0.25
C GLU A 368 15.76 -36.15 0.94
N VAL A 369 15.84 -34.93 0.38
CA VAL A 369 16.61 -33.84 1.00
C VAL A 369 15.99 -33.47 2.34
N TYR A 370 14.66 -33.43 2.42
CA TYR A 370 13.92 -33.16 3.65
C TYR A 370 14.19 -34.19 4.76
N ALA A 371 14.32 -35.47 4.41
CA ALA A 371 14.68 -36.53 5.35
C ALA A 371 16.08 -36.32 5.97
N THR A 372 16.98 -35.62 5.28
CA THR A 372 18.33 -35.33 5.79
C THR A 372 18.41 -34.19 6.81
N PHE A 373 17.31 -33.45 7.02
CA PHE A 373 17.22 -32.50 8.13
C PHE A 373 16.90 -33.25 9.44
N ASP A 374 17.87 -33.30 10.34
CA ASP A 374 17.78 -34.05 11.59
C ASP A 374 17.73 -33.12 12.80
N LEU A 375 16.52 -32.85 13.27
CA LEU A 375 16.28 -31.95 14.42
C LEU A 375 16.88 -32.51 15.73
N THR A 376 17.15 -33.81 15.83
CA THR A 376 17.72 -34.43 17.04
C THR A 376 19.19 -34.06 17.25
N LYS A 377 19.89 -33.70 16.18
CA LYS A 377 21.30 -33.26 16.24
C LYS A 377 21.48 -31.87 16.84
N GLY A 378 20.36 -31.15 17.06
CA GLY A 378 20.31 -29.81 17.64
C GLY A 378 21.01 -28.78 16.76
N ALA A 379 20.38 -27.62 16.57
CA ALA A 379 21.18 -26.43 16.37
C ALA A 379 21.99 -26.28 17.67
N LYS A 380 23.32 -26.41 17.63
CA LYS A 380 24.13 -26.20 18.84
C LYS A 380 23.67 -24.88 19.47
N ASN A 381 23.21 -24.94 20.72
CA ASN A 381 23.03 -23.73 21.52
C ASN A 381 24.39 -23.05 21.56
N ASP A 382 24.57 -21.99 20.77
CA ASP A 382 25.60 -21.04 21.07
C ASP A 382 25.31 -20.55 22.49
N LYS A 383 26.13 -21.00 23.45
CA LYS A 383 26.12 -20.52 24.84
C LYS A 383 26.52 -19.04 24.93
N ALA A 384 26.84 -18.40 23.80
CA ALA A 384 26.78 -16.96 23.68
C ALA A 384 25.31 -16.56 23.62
N LYS A 385 24.82 -15.81 24.63
CA LYS A 385 23.61 -15.00 24.45
C LYS A 385 23.72 -14.39 23.05
N PRO A 386 22.77 -14.63 22.11
CA PRO A 386 22.80 -13.93 20.85
C PRO A 386 22.89 -12.45 21.24
N LYS A 387 23.97 -11.77 20.85
CA LYS A 387 24.01 -10.31 20.93
C LYS A 387 22.70 -9.91 20.26
N GLU A 388 21.82 -9.23 20.98
CA GLU A 388 20.62 -8.67 20.37
C GLU A 388 21.12 -7.69 19.31
N GLU A 389 21.29 -8.17 18.09
CA GLU A 389 21.56 -7.30 16.96
C GLU A 389 20.33 -6.45 16.82
N GLU A 390 20.51 -5.17 17.13
CA GLU A 390 19.51 -4.14 16.98
C GLU A 390 19.05 -4.13 15.52
N VAL A 391 17.75 -4.29 15.30
CA VAL A 391 17.17 -4.26 13.96
C VAL A 391 17.27 -2.82 13.46
N LYS A 392 18.27 -2.58 12.61
CA LYS A 392 18.50 -1.25 12.04
C LYS A 392 17.38 -0.91 11.07
N PRO A 393 16.82 0.30 11.15
CA PRO A 393 15.82 0.76 10.17
C PRO A 393 16.36 0.66 8.75
N VAL A 394 15.46 0.36 7.81
CA VAL A 394 15.81 0.37 6.38
C VAL A 394 16.17 1.81 5.99
N LYS A 395 17.38 2.02 5.46
CA LYS A 395 17.79 3.30 4.89
C LYS A 395 17.16 3.43 3.51
N GLU A 396 15.98 4.04 3.46
CA GLU A 396 15.33 4.33 2.19
C GLU A 396 16.12 5.40 1.42
N PRO A 397 16.21 5.30 0.08
CA PRO A 397 16.91 6.30 -0.71
C PRO A 397 16.22 7.66 -0.60
N ASP A 398 17.00 8.71 -0.30
CA ASP A 398 16.55 10.10 -0.38
C ASP A 398 16.10 10.39 -1.83
N LEU A 399 14.80 10.41 -2.06
CA LEU A 399 14.26 10.84 -3.34
C LEU A 399 14.35 12.36 -3.36
N LYS A 400 15.47 12.90 -3.88
CA LYS A 400 15.68 14.34 -4.00
C LYS A 400 14.42 15.00 -4.59
N PRO A 401 13.91 16.09 -3.98
CA PRO A 401 12.80 16.84 -4.55
C PRO A 401 13.17 17.29 -5.97
N GLN A 402 12.34 17.00 -6.96
CA GLN A 402 12.34 17.84 -8.16
C GLN A 402 11.91 19.24 -7.71
N GLN A 403 12.62 20.28 -8.15
CA GLN A 403 12.65 21.62 -7.57
C GLN A 403 11.28 22.26 -7.29
N ASP A 404 10.18 21.77 -7.90
CA ASP A 404 8.82 22.28 -7.71
C ASP A 404 7.80 21.26 -7.15
N THR A 405 8.20 20.05 -6.75
CA THR A 405 7.23 19.02 -6.29
C THR A 405 6.88 19.05 -4.80
N GLY A 406 7.53 19.90 -3.97
CA GLY A 406 7.22 20.06 -2.54
C GLY A 406 7.26 18.78 -1.69
N CYS A 407 7.72 17.67 -2.26
CA CYS A 407 7.91 16.38 -1.62
C CYS A 407 9.27 16.38 -0.95
N ILE A 408 9.30 16.54 0.38
CA ILE A 408 10.46 16.11 1.16
C ILE A 408 10.30 14.60 1.35
N LEU A 409 11.05 13.84 0.57
CA LEU A 409 11.21 12.40 0.76
C LEU A 409 12.57 12.22 1.43
N SER A 410 12.52 12.01 2.74
CA SER A 410 13.63 11.55 3.59
C SER A 410 13.10 10.45 4.49
#